data_AF-A0A5S3PD58-F1
#
_entry.id   AF-A0A5S3PD58-F1
#
_cell.length_a   1.000
_cell.length_b   1.000
_cell.length_c   1.000
_cell.angle_alpha   90.00
_cell.angle_beta   90.00
_cell.angle_gamma   90.00
#
_symmetry.space_group_name_H-M   'P 1'
#
loop_
_entity.id
_entity.type
_entity.pdbx_description
1 polymer ?
#
loop_
_entity_poly.entity_id
_entity_poly.type
_entity_poly.pdbx_seq_one_letter_code
_entity_poly.pdbx_strand_id
1 'polypeptide(L)'
;MMVRLNVARRAAGGMQLVRAVGGTFLLRAVGGMLVMGSLAVAAAPLVWHSFGETALLPRDLPAPRGDIPAPEPVNTASIIALAPFGATVPEQGRPAAAQETTLELTLQGVLLDRDPARSVALIRVEGTAAAYLPGDTITTAATLLEVAEAQVLIDVNGQRQTLSFPGPEARSAPATTAAQSGLDRLRALALGSSSAAAAPQPRTTDDYIDMWRERIKRNPGQVLTDIGLIASENGYIIADKHDIGVRRAGLKPGDLVTSVNGRQVGDVERDRKLYDEIAASGNARIEVQRDGRSIVMSFPLR
;
A
#
# COMPACT_ATOMS: atom_id res chain seq x y z
N MET A 1 57.30 26.35 -103.35
CA MET A 1 57.21 25.07 -104.10
C MET A 1 56.60 24.03 -103.16
N MET A 2 55.34 23.66 -103.44
CA MET A 2 54.63 22.38 -103.17
C MET A 2 54.85 21.64 -101.81
N VAL A 3 53.81 21.49 -100.96
CA VAL A 3 52.80 20.36 -100.89
C VAL A 3 53.38 19.17 -100.07
N ARG A 4 52.75 18.49 -99.10
CA ARG A 4 51.36 18.33 -98.58
C ARG A 4 51.37 17.50 -97.27
N LEU A 5 50.25 17.60 -96.51
CA LEU A 5 49.54 16.60 -95.66
C LEU A 5 50.32 15.82 -94.56
N ASN A 6 49.77 15.34 -93.43
CA ASN A 6 48.56 15.54 -92.61
C ASN A 6 48.64 14.48 -91.48
N VAL A 7 47.77 14.62 -90.48
CA VAL A 7 47.21 13.58 -89.57
C VAL A 7 47.68 13.60 -88.10
N ALA A 8 46.75 14.16 -87.32
CA ALA A 8 46.15 13.72 -86.05
C ALA A 8 46.92 13.67 -84.72
N ARG A 9 46.34 14.45 -83.79
CA ARG A 9 46.50 14.55 -82.33
C ARG A 9 46.37 13.21 -81.59
N ARG A 10 47.12 13.03 -80.50
CA ARG A 10 46.56 12.68 -79.17
C ARG A 10 47.54 12.88 -78.00
N ALA A 11 46.97 13.37 -76.89
CA ALA A 11 47.38 13.27 -75.48
C ALA A 11 48.72 13.94 -75.07
N ALA A 12 48.73 15.10 -74.39
CA ALA A 12 48.28 15.38 -73.02
C ALA A 12 49.11 14.68 -71.92
N GLY A 13 50.06 15.44 -71.36
CA GLY A 13 50.37 15.57 -69.92
C GLY A 13 50.82 14.34 -69.13
N GLY A 14 52.04 14.38 -68.59
CA GLY A 14 52.49 13.44 -67.56
C GLY A 14 53.93 13.67 -67.11
N MET A 15 54.21 14.83 -66.51
CA MET A 15 55.51 15.17 -65.93
C MET A 15 55.45 15.02 -64.41
N GLN A 16 56.20 14.03 -63.91
CA GLN A 16 57.02 14.05 -62.69
C GLN A 16 56.43 13.91 -61.28
N LEU A 17 57.27 13.26 -60.46
CA LEU A 17 57.40 13.33 -58.98
C LEU A 17 56.28 12.59 -58.20
N VAL A 18 56.54 11.70 -57.24
CA VAL A 18 57.40 11.83 -56.06
C VAL A 18 57.67 10.42 -55.49
N ARG A 19 58.94 10.09 -55.26
CA ARG A 19 59.34 9.07 -54.27
C ARG A 19 59.06 9.64 -52.87
N ALA A 20 58.55 8.79 -51.97
CA ALA A 20 58.43 8.97 -50.51
C ALA A 20 57.03 9.31 -49.96
N VAL A 21 56.10 8.35 -49.99
CA VAL A 21 54.98 8.28 -49.02
C VAL A 21 54.76 6.80 -48.66
N GLY A 22 55.74 6.17 -48.02
CA GLY A 22 55.64 4.77 -47.56
C GLY A 22 55.68 4.62 -46.03
N GLY A 23 56.56 5.38 -45.37
CA GLY A 23 56.84 5.23 -43.93
C GLY A 23 55.72 5.73 -43.02
N THR A 24 55.11 6.88 -43.32
CA THR A 24 54.09 7.49 -42.46
C THR A 24 52.75 6.77 -42.53
N PHE A 25 52.43 6.17 -43.69
CA PHE A 25 51.26 5.31 -43.84
C PHE A 25 51.45 3.97 -43.13
N LEU A 26 52.64 3.37 -43.22
CA LEU A 26 52.95 2.16 -42.44
C LEU A 26 52.91 2.43 -40.93
N LEU A 27 53.49 3.53 -40.45
CA LEU A 27 53.49 3.85 -39.01
C LEU A 27 52.08 4.15 -38.48
N ARG A 28 51.24 4.86 -39.25
CA ARG A 28 49.84 5.11 -38.88
C ARG A 28 48.98 3.86 -38.97
N ALA A 29 49.24 2.97 -39.92
CA ALA A 29 48.57 1.68 -40.03
C ALA A 29 48.95 0.76 -38.85
N VAL A 30 50.24 0.70 -38.49
CA VAL A 30 50.73 -0.07 -37.33
C VAL A 30 50.19 0.52 -36.03
N GLY A 31 50.16 1.84 -35.88
CA GLY A 31 49.55 2.50 -34.72
C GLY A 31 48.05 2.26 -34.61
N GLY A 32 47.31 2.33 -35.72
CA GLY A 32 45.87 2.02 -35.76
C GLY A 32 45.57 0.55 -35.42
N MET A 33 46.41 -0.37 -35.89
CA MET A 33 46.29 -1.80 -35.59
C MET A 33 46.59 -2.11 -34.12
N LEU A 34 47.54 -1.40 -33.50
CA LEU A 34 47.81 -1.49 -32.07
C LEU A 34 46.65 -0.95 -31.22
N VAL A 35 46.05 0.17 -31.61
CA VAL A 35 44.90 0.75 -30.91
C VAL A 35 43.67 -0.16 -31.03
N MET A 36 43.39 -0.72 -32.23
CA MET A 36 42.33 -1.72 -32.38
C MET A 36 42.61 -2.99 -31.58
N GLY A 37 43.86 -3.46 -31.55
CA GLY A 37 44.25 -4.61 -30.72
C GLY A 37 44.01 -4.35 -29.23
N SER A 38 44.39 -3.17 -28.73
CA SER A 38 44.15 -2.79 -27.33
C SER A 38 42.67 -2.65 -27.01
N LEU A 39 41.86 -2.14 -27.94
CA LEU A 39 40.41 -2.01 -27.74
C LEU A 39 39.72 -3.38 -27.76
N ALA A 40 40.18 -4.31 -28.60
CA ALA A 40 39.69 -5.69 -28.62
C ALA A 40 40.02 -6.44 -27.30
N VAL A 41 41.22 -6.25 -26.75
CA VAL A 41 41.60 -6.84 -25.46
C VAL A 41 40.80 -6.23 -24.30
N ALA A 42 40.53 -4.91 -24.33
CA ALA A 42 39.76 -4.24 -23.29
C ALA A 42 38.26 -4.58 -23.31
N ALA A 43 37.70 -4.92 -24.47
CA ALA A 43 36.29 -5.31 -24.60
C ALA A 43 36.04 -6.81 -24.30
N ALA A 44 37.08 -7.65 -24.28
CA ALA A 44 36.97 -9.07 -23.97
C ALA A 44 36.29 -9.40 -22.61
N PRO A 45 36.61 -8.74 -21.48
CA PRO A 45 35.95 -9.04 -20.20
C PRO A 45 34.47 -8.63 -20.13
N LEU A 46 34.06 -7.63 -20.91
CA LEU A 46 32.66 -7.18 -21.00
C LEU A 46 31.78 -8.19 -21.74
N VAL A 47 32.30 -8.79 -22.82
CA VAL A 47 31.63 -9.88 -23.54
C VAL A 47 31.51 -11.12 -22.65
N TRP A 48 32.55 -11.42 -21.85
CA TRP A 48 32.54 -12.54 -20.90
C TRP A 48 31.53 -12.34 -19.75
N HIS A 49 31.21 -11.10 -19.40
CA HIS A 49 30.17 -10.79 -18.41
C HIS A 49 28.75 -10.76 -19.00
N SER A 50 28.59 -10.48 -20.30
CA SER A 50 27.26 -10.42 -20.93
C SER A 50 26.74 -11.78 -21.37
N PHE A 51 27.62 -12.70 -21.77
CA PHE A 51 27.25 -14.09 -22.03
C PHE A 51 27.44 -14.88 -20.74
N GLY A 52 26.54 -14.65 -19.78
CA GLY A 52 26.41 -15.50 -18.61
C GLY A 52 26.12 -16.94 -19.05
N GLU A 53 27.17 -17.74 -19.24
CA GLU A 53 27.06 -19.18 -19.19
C GLU A 53 26.81 -19.57 -17.73
N THR A 54 25.57 -19.41 -17.27
CA THR A 54 25.05 -20.32 -16.26
C THR A 54 24.72 -21.64 -16.95
N ALA A 55 25.73 -22.25 -17.56
CA ALA A 55 25.72 -23.69 -17.76
C ALA A 55 25.90 -24.29 -16.37
N LEU A 56 24.79 -24.44 -15.65
CA LEU A 56 24.71 -25.38 -14.55
C LEU A 56 24.89 -26.76 -15.19
N LEU A 57 26.15 -27.16 -15.44
CA LEU A 57 26.47 -28.57 -15.59
C LEU A 57 25.90 -29.22 -14.34
N PRO A 58 24.92 -30.13 -14.44
CA PRO A 58 24.58 -30.96 -13.31
C PRO A 58 25.87 -31.65 -12.92
N ARG A 59 26.43 -31.26 -11.77
CA ARG A 59 27.50 -32.04 -11.18
C ARG A 59 26.84 -33.37 -10.85
N ASP A 60 27.11 -34.40 -11.65
CA ASP A 60 26.70 -35.75 -11.33
C ASP A 60 27.37 -36.12 -10.02
N LEU A 61 26.64 -35.88 -8.93
CA LEU A 61 27.02 -36.36 -7.62
C LEU A 61 26.91 -37.88 -7.71
N PRO A 62 27.96 -38.64 -7.35
CA PRO A 62 27.83 -40.08 -7.25
C PRO A 62 26.63 -40.36 -6.35
N ALA A 63 25.69 -41.19 -6.83
CA ALA A 63 24.57 -41.64 -6.04
C ALA A 63 25.11 -42.13 -4.69
N PRO A 64 24.51 -41.74 -3.55
CA PRO A 64 24.97 -42.19 -2.24
C PRO A 64 25.02 -43.72 -2.24
N ARG A 65 26.23 -44.28 -2.25
CA ARG A 65 26.41 -45.70 -1.99
C ARG A 65 26.54 -45.84 -0.49
N GLY A 66 25.40 -46.09 0.13
CA GLY A 66 25.31 -46.36 1.55
C GLY A 66 23.87 -46.21 1.98
N ASP A 67 23.31 -47.26 2.57
CA ASP A 67 22.12 -47.17 3.38
C ASP A 67 22.42 -46.19 4.51
N ILE A 68 22.05 -44.92 4.33
CA ILE A 68 22.05 -43.95 5.42
C ILE A 68 20.88 -44.38 6.30
N PRO A 69 21.11 -44.87 7.55
CA PRO A 69 20.00 -45.16 8.43
C PRO A 69 19.16 -43.89 8.58
N ALA A 70 17.85 -44.04 8.42
CA ALA A 70 16.92 -42.93 8.55
C ALA A 70 17.21 -42.20 9.88
N PRO A 71 17.31 -40.85 9.87
CA PRO A 71 17.55 -40.12 11.10
C PRO A 71 16.45 -40.48 12.11
N GLU A 72 16.84 -40.87 13.32
CA GLU A 72 15.87 -41.16 14.37
C GLU A 72 14.95 -39.93 14.55
N PRO A 73 13.62 -40.14 14.70
CA PRO A 73 12.69 -39.05 14.82
C PRO A 73 13.08 -38.20 16.04
N VAL A 74 13.42 -36.93 15.80
CA VAL A 74 13.76 -35.97 16.84
C VAL A 74 12.58 -35.86 17.81
N ASN A 75 12.81 -36.19 19.09
CA ASN A 75 11.77 -36.13 20.11
C ASN A 75 11.47 -34.65 20.43
N THR A 76 10.44 -34.11 19.78
CA THR A 76 9.97 -32.73 19.98
C THR A 76 9.16 -32.57 21.27
N ALA A 77 8.72 -33.66 21.90
CA ALA A 77 7.92 -33.61 23.12
C ALA A 77 8.69 -32.95 24.27
N SER A 78 10.00 -33.17 24.37
CA SER A 78 10.88 -32.52 25.34
C SER A 78 10.97 -31.00 25.14
N ILE A 79 10.96 -30.55 23.87
CA ILE A 79 11.02 -29.13 23.51
C ILE A 79 9.68 -28.45 23.81
N ILE A 80 8.58 -29.13 23.50
CA ILE A 80 7.22 -28.66 23.77
C ILE A 80 6.97 -28.58 25.29
N ALA A 81 7.45 -29.56 26.06
CA ALA A 81 7.30 -29.61 27.52
C ALA A 81 8.02 -28.47 28.24
N LEU A 82 9.08 -27.90 27.65
CA LEU A 82 9.77 -26.73 28.21
C LEU A 82 8.96 -25.43 28.09
N ALA A 83 7.91 -25.41 27.26
CA ALA A 83 7.03 -24.27 27.04
C ALA A 83 7.77 -22.90 26.95
N PRO A 84 8.80 -22.76 26.08
CA PRO A 84 9.68 -21.58 26.05
C PRO A 84 8.98 -20.25 25.73
N PHE A 85 7.73 -20.32 25.25
CA PHE A 85 6.89 -19.16 24.92
C PHE A 85 5.59 -19.11 25.75
N GLY A 86 5.54 -19.86 26.86
CA GLY A 86 4.36 -20.02 27.70
C GLY A 86 3.52 -21.24 27.32
N ALA A 87 2.86 -21.84 28.32
CA ALA A 87 1.91 -22.92 28.12
C ALA A 87 0.51 -22.33 27.93
N THR A 88 -0.23 -22.78 26.93
CA THR A 88 -1.67 -22.53 26.87
C THR A 88 -2.32 -23.31 28.01
N VAL A 89 -2.79 -22.60 29.02
CA VAL A 89 -3.62 -23.20 30.06
C VAL A 89 -4.90 -23.68 29.35
N PRO A 90 -5.19 -25.00 29.30
CA PRO A 90 -6.45 -25.45 28.77
C PRO A 90 -7.56 -24.79 29.58
N GLU A 91 -8.48 -24.16 28.88
CA GLU A 91 -9.57 -23.33 29.40
C GLU A 91 -10.63 -24.17 30.13
N GLN A 92 -10.21 -24.83 31.21
CA GLN A 92 -11.10 -25.57 32.10
C GLN A 92 -11.81 -24.56 33.00
N GLY A 93 -12.90 -24.01 32.47
CA GLY A 93 -13.76 -23.09 33.21
C GLY A 93 -14.48 -22.03 32.36
N ARG A 94 -14.35 -22.02 31.02
CA ARG A 94 -15.19 -21.12 30.22
C ARG A 94 -16.65 -21.59 30.31
N PRO A 95 -17.58 -20.79 30.86
CA PRO A 95 -18.99 -21.09 30.74
C PRO A 95 -19.35 -21.16 29.25
N ALA A 96 -20.32 -22.00 28.91
CA ALA A 96 -20.82 -22.24 27.56
C ALA A 96 -20.73 -21.00 26.66
N ALA A 97 -20.19 -21.17 25.45
CA ALA A 97 -20.01 -20.12 24.45
C ALA A 97 -21.24 -19.20 24.41
N ALA A 98 -21.07 -17.97 24.88
CA ALA A 98 -22.12 -16.96 24.85
C ALA A 98 -22.40 -16.63 23.39
N GLN A 99 -23.67 -16.71 22.99
CA GLN A 99 -24.10 -16.45 21.62
C GLN A 99 -23.93 -14.95 21.31
N GLU A 100 -23.66 -14.58 20.06
CA GLU A 100 -23.62 -13.16 19.69
C GLU A 100 -24.99 -12.53 19.89
N THR A 101 -25.04 -11.30 20.44
CA THR A 101 -26.32 -10.66 20.70
C THR A 101 -27.00 -10.22 19.41
N THR A 102 -28.31 -10.44 19.34
CA THR A 102 -29.18 -9.98 18.26
C THR A 102 -29.96 -8.71 18.61
N LEU A 103 -29.73 -8.15 19.81
CA LEU A 103 -30.36 -6.90 20.21
C LEU A 103 -29.74 -5.71 19.44
N GLU A 104 -30.55 -4.70 19.16
CA GLU A 104 -30.15 -3.42 18.54
C GLU A 104 -29.37 -2.54 19.55
N LEU A 105 -28.21 -3.03 19.98
CA LEU A 105 -27.27 -2.39 20.89
C LEU A 105 -25.96 -2.13 20.16
N THR A 106 -25.27 -1.04 20.49
CA THR A 106 -23.94 -0.76 19.93
C THR A 106 -22.95 -0.45 21.03
N LEU A 107 -21.88 -1.26 21.15
CA LEU A 107 -20.77 -0.98 22.04
C LEU A 107 -19.89 0.13 21.45
N GLN A 108 -19.77 1.25 22.18
CA GLN A 108 -19.00 2.42 21.74
C GLN A 108 -17.62 2.50 22.39
N GLY A 109 -17.47 1.94 23.60
CA GLY A 109 -16.23 1.98 24.35
C GLY A 109 -16.27 1.07 25.57
N VAL A 110 -15.10 0.65 26.03
CA VAL A 110 -14.90 -0.04 27.32
C VAL A 110 -13.75 0.63 28.07
N LEU A 111 -13.88 0.72 29.38
CA LEU A 111 -12.82 1.17 30.28
C LEU A 111 -12.65 0.09 31.35
N LEU A 112 -11.51 -0.59 31.32
CA LEU A 112 -11.20 -1.66 32.26
C LEU A 112 -10.51 -1.11 33.50
N ASP A 113 -10.99 -1.50 34.68
CA ASP A 113 -10.30 -1.28 35.94
C ASP A 113 -9.59 -2.57 36.40
N ARG A 114 -8.68 -2.46 37.37
CA ARG A 114 -8.07 -3.65 38.01
C ARG A 114 -9.11 -4.46 38.76
N ASP A 115 -10.10 -3.79 39.32
CA ASP A 115 -11.30 -4.43 39.88
C ASP A 115 -12.35 -4.56 38.78
N PRO A 116 -12.69 -5.79 38.32
CA PRO A 116 -13.61 -5.98 37.21
C PRO A 116 -15.01 -5.41 37.47
N ALA A 117 -15.43 -5.28 38.74
CA ALA A 117 -16.72 -4.69 39.11
C ALA A 117 -16.75 -3.15 38.88
N ARG A 118 -15.59 -2.52 38.72
CA ARG A 118 -15.45 -1.07 38.47
C ARG A 118 -15.21 -0.73 37.00
N SER A 119 -15.15 -1.74 36.14
CA SER A 119 -15.07 -1.55 34.70
C SER A 119 -16.35 -0.90 34.16
N VAL A 120 -16.24 -0.15 33.07
CA VAL A 120 -17.34 0.63 32.49
C VAL A 120 -17.47 0.31 31.01
N ALA A 121 -18.70 0.09 30.55
CA ALA A 121 -19.03 -0.03 29.13
C ALA A 121 -19.90 1.16 28.69
N LEU A 122 -19.53 1.80 27.57
CA LEU A 122 -20.34 2.82 26.92
C LEU A 122 -21.18 2.15 25.83
N ILE A 123 -22.49 2.03 26.06
CA ILE A 123 -23.41 1.30 25.18
C ILE A 123 -24.46 2.26 24.65
N ARG A 124 -24.72 2.21 23.34
CA ARG A 124 -25.79 2.95 22.70
C ARG A 124 -27.03 2.07 22.54
N VAL A 125 -28.16 2.58 23.02
CA VAL A 125 -29.49 1.98 22.94
C VAL A 125 -30.39 2.96 22.20
N GLU A 126 -31.00 2.54 21.09
CA GLU A 126 -31.95 3.36 20.31
C GLU A 126 -31.44 4.79 19.99
N GLY A 127 -30.13 4.92 19.72
CA GLY A 127 -29.50 6.20 19.40
C GLY A 127 -28.94 6.98 20.60
N THR A 128 -29.24 6.61 21.84
CA THR A 128 -28.71 7.28 23.05
C THR A 128 -27.59 6.47 23.67
N ALA A 129 -26.43 7.08 23.93
CA ALA A 129 -25.29 6.43 24.56
C ALA A 129 -25.27 6.70 26.07
N ALA A 130 -25.05 5.66 26.87
CA ALA A 130 -24.93 5.73 28.32
C ALA A 130 -23.83 4.79 28.83
N ALA A 131 -23.29 5.09 30.01
CA ALA A 131 -22.27 4.29 30.66
C ALA A 131 -22.90 3.31 31.64
N TYR A 132 -22.43 2.06 31.62
CA TYR A 132 -22.95 0.95 32.42
C TYR A 132 -21.82 0.22 33.13
N LEU A 133 -22.05 -0.18 34.37
CA LEU A 133 -21.19 -1.04 35.17
C LEU A 133 -21.73 -2.48 35.14
N PRO A 134 -20.88 -3.50 35.41
CA PRO A 134 -21.34 -4.86 35.66
C PRO A 134 -22.46 -4.90 36.72
N GLY A 135 -23.58 -5.50 36.37
CA GLY A 135 -24.81 -5.55 37.16
C GLY A 135 -25.89 -4.56 36.73
N ASP A 136 -25.56 -3.55 35.91
CA ASP A 136 -26.54 -2.56 35.46
C ASP A 136 -27.50 -3.12 34.39
N THR A 137 -28.74 -2.66 34.44
CA THR A 137 -29.76 -2.96 33.43
C THR A 137 -29.60 -2.03 32.23
N ILE A 138 -29.31 -2.59 31.05
CA ILE A 138 -29.15 -1.85 29.79
C ILE A 138 -30.52 -1.60 29.15
N THR A 139 -31.38 -2.63 29.11
CA THR A 139 -32.77 -2.57 28.66
C THR A 139 -33.63 -3.45 29.56
N THR A 140 -34.96 -3.39 29.42
CA THR A 140 -35.88 -4.25 30.19
C THR A 140 -35.56 -5.76 30.09
N ALA A 141 -34.89 -6.17 29.01
CA ALA A 141 -34.54 -7.57 28.75
C ALA A 141 -33.04 -7.87 28.89
N ALA A 142 -32.17 -6.86 29.06
CA ALA A 142 -30.73 -7.02 29.01
C ALA A 142 -30.01 -6.40 30.22
N THR A 143 -29.13 -7.18 30.86
CA THR A 143 -28.26 -6.72 31.96
C THR A 143 -26.79 -6.94 31.62
N LEU A 144 -25.91 -6.04 32.06
CA LEU A 144 -24.47 -6.15 31.83
C LEU A 144 -23.86 -7.14 32.84
N LEU A 145 -23.19 -8.19 32.38
CA LEU A 145 -22.54 -9.17 33.26
C LEU A 145 -21.05 -8.89 33.43
N GLU A 146 -20.35 -8.63 32.33
CA GLU A 146 -18.89 -8.48 32.33
C GLU A 146 -18.45 -7.51 31.24
N VAL A 147 -17.41 -6.72 31.55
CA VAL A 147 -16.75 -5.83 30.59
C VAL A 147 -15.36 -6.39 30.29
N ALA A 148 -15.12 -6.73 29.02
CA ALA A 148 -13.84 -7.20 28.53
C ALA A 148 -13.27 -6.24 27.47
N GLU A 149 -12.02 -6.46 27.06
CA GLU A 149 -11.24 -5.52 26.24
C GLU A 149 -11.86 -5.23 24.85
N ALA A 150 -12.47 -6.22 24.22
CA ALA A 150 -13.03 -6.10 22.87
C ALA A 150 -14.54 -6.37 22.78
N GLN A 151 -15.17 -6.73 23.91
CA GLN A 151 -16.56 -7.16 23.97
C GLN A 151 -17.10 -7.06 25.38
N VAL A 152 -18.42 -7.04 25.51
CA VAL A 152 -19.10 -7.12 26.80
C VAL A 152 -20.02 -8.33 26.82
N LEU A 153 -20.08 -8.99 27.97
CA LEU A 153 -21.01 -10.09 28.20
C LEU A 153 -22.28 -9.51 28.81
N ILE A 154 -23.43 -9.80 28.20
CA ILE A 154 -24.74 -9.37 28.67
C ILE A 154 -25.62 -10.59 28.92
N ASP A 155 -26.51 -10.50 29.89
CA ASP A 155 -27.60 -11.45 30.06
C ASP A 155 -28.84 -10.92 29.36
N VAL A 156 -29.37 -11.66 28.40
CA VAL A 156 -30.60 -11.34 27.70
C VAL A 156 -31.64 -12.40 28.04
N ASN A 157 -32.61 -12.06 28.88
CA ASN A 157 -33.64 -12.98 29.37
C ASN A 157 -33.08 -14.31 29.94
N GLY A 158 -31.99 -14.25 30.71
CA GLY A 158 -31.33 -15.42 31.29
C GLY A 158 -30.37 -16.15 30.35
N GLN A 159 -30.16 -15.64 29.13
CA GLN A 159 -29.19 -16.17 28.17
C GLN A 159 -27.97 -15.27 28.08
N ARG A 160 -26.79 -15.84 28.30
CA ARG A 160 -25.52 -15.12 28.14
C ARG A 160 -25.24 -14.85 26.67
N GLN A 161 -25.14 -13.58 26.32
CA GLN A 161 -24.83 -13.12 24.98
C GLN A 161 -23.64 -12.17 24.99
N THR A 162 -22.91 -12.12 23.89
CA THR A 162 -21.76 -11.25 23.70
C THR A 162 -22.14 -10.06 22.82
N LEU A 163 -21.85 -8.85 23.26
CA LEU A 163 -21.94 -7.63 22.46
C LEU A 163 -20.52 -7.14 22.15
N SER A 164 -20.13 -7.22 20.87
CA SER A 164 -18.81 -6.83 20.39
C SER A 164 -18.80 -5.40 19.84
N PHE A 165 -17.61 -4.82 19.68
CA PHE A 165 -17.48 -3.55 18.96
C PHE A 165 -17.99 -3.67 17.52
N PRO A 166 -18.61 -2.62 16.97
CA PRO A 166 -19.02 -2.60 15.56
C PRO A 166 -17.78 -2.69 14.66
N GLY A 167 -17.50 -3.90 14.16
CA GLY A 167 -16.49 -4.16 13.15
C GLY A 167 -17.05 -4.07 11.72
N PRO A 168 -16.19 -4.07 10.69
CA PRO A 168 -16.62 -4.20 9.29
C PRO A 168 -17.32 -5.54 8.98
N GLU A 169 -17.37 -6.47 9.94
CA GLU A 169 -17.92 -7.83 9.79
C GLU A 169 -19.35 -8.00 10.33
N ALA A 170 -19.89 -7.01 11.04
CA ALA A 170 -21.25 -7.01 11.60
C ALA A 170 -22.37 -6.80 10.54
N ARG A 171 -22.06 -7.04 9.26
CA ARG A 171 -23.04 -7.30 8.20
C ARG A 171 -22.97 -8.77 7.77
N SER A 172 -22.89 -9.67 8.73
CA SER A 172 -23.12 -11.09 8.48
C SER A 172 -24.47 -11.44 9.06
N ALA A 173 -25.51 -11.30 8.24
CA ALA A 173 -26.76 -12.01 8.42
C ALA A 173 -26.45 -13.51 8.60
N PRO A 174 -27.29 -14.28 9.32
CA PRO A 174 -26.96 -15.63 9.74
C PRO A 174 -26.58 -16.49 8.54
N ALA A 175 -25.39 -17.08 8.61
CA ALA A 175 -24.93 -18.08 7.67
C ALA A 175 -25.80 -19.32 7.82
N THR A 176 -26.92 -19.36 7.10
CA THR A 176 -27.58 -20.62 6.74
C THR A 176 -26.58 -21.39 5.88
N THR A 177 -25.78 -22.22 6.52
CA THR A 177 -24.92 -23.19 5.86
C THR A 177 -25.81 -24.31 5.33
N ALA A 178 -26.46 -24.05 4.19
CA ALA A 178 -27.05 -25.07 3.35
C ALA A 178 -26.28 -25.06 2.03
N ALA A 179 -25.69 -26.21 1.71
CA ALA A 179 -24.78 -26.46 0.61
C ALA A 179 -25.22 -25.79 -0.71
N GLN A 180 -24.56 -24.68 -1.07
CA GLN A 180 -24.66 -24.12 -2.42
C GLN A 180 -23.86 -25.01 -3.37
N SER A 181 -24.56 -25.57 -4.35
CA SER A 181 -24.01 -26.46 -5.36
C SER A 181 -22.88 -25.76 -6.13
N GLY A 182 -21.88 -26.53 -6.59
CA GLY A 182 -20.77 -25.96 -7.37
C GLY A 182 -21.22 -25.18 -8.62
N LEU A 183 -22.42 -25.44 -9.12
CA LEU A 183 -23.04 -24.73 -10.24
C LEU A 183 -23.45 -23.29 -9.88
N ASP A 184 -23.93 -23.05 -8.65
CA ASP A 184 -24.33 -21.72 -8.19
C ASP A 184 -23.11 -20.81 -7.99
N ARG A 185 -21.99 -21.39 -7.52
CA ARG A 185 -20.70 -20.67 -7.45
C ARG A 185 -20.20 -20.30 -8.84
N LEU A 186 -20.27 -21.21 -9.81
CA LEU A 186 -19.87 -20.91 -11.18
C LEU A 186 -20.74 -19.81 -11.82
N ARG A 187 -22.04 -19.79 -11.51
CA ARG A 187 -22.95 -18.71 -11.95
C ARG A 187 -22.65 -17.37 -11.28
N ALA A 188 -22.28 -17.36 -10.00
CA ALA A 188 -21.86 -16.17 -9.28
C ALA A 188 -20.53 -15.60 -9.81
N LEU A 189 -19.59 -16.45 -10.25
CA LEU A 189 -18.37 -16.01 -10.93
C LEU A 189 -18.65 -15.45 -12.34
N ALA A 190 -19.60 -16.04 -13.08
CA ALA A 190 -19.96 -15.59 -14.43
C ALA A 190 -20.75 -14.26 -14.46
N LEU A 191 -21.41 -13.89 -13.35
CA LEU A 191 -22.23 -12.67 -13.23
C LEU A 191 -21.48 -11.48 -12.61
N GLY A 192 -20.16 -11.55 -12.46
CA GLY A 192 -19.36 -10.38 -12.11
C GLY A 192 -19.51 -9.94 -10.66
N SER A 193 -19.05 -10.78 -9.73
CA SER A 193 -18.49 -10.26 -8.48
C SER A 193 -17.00 -10.53 -8.51
N SER A 194 -16.27 -9.58 -9.07
CA SER A 194 -14.90 -9.33 -8.66
C SER A 194 -14.96 -9.09 -7.16
N SER A 195 -14.73 -10.14 -6.37
CA SER A 195 -14.25 -9.97 -5.01
C SER A 195 -13.02 -9.10 -5.17
N ALA A 196 -13.16 -7.82 -4.85
CA ALA A 196 -12.05 -6.91 -4.78
C ALA A 196 -11.16 -7.50 -3.69
N ALA A 197 -10.17 -8.28 -4.11
CA ALA A 197 -9.04 -8.65 -3.29
C ALA A 197 -8.66 -7.37 -2.55
N ALA A 198 -8.76 -7.40 -1.21
CA ALA A 198 -8.51 -6.25 -0.37
C ALA A 198 -7.25 -5.56 -0.90
N ALA A 199 -7.41 -4.33 -1.39
CA ALA A 199 -6.30 -3.61 -1.99
C ALA A 199 -5.15 -3.65 -0.97
N PRO A 200 -3.92 -4.01 -1.38
CA PRO A 200 -2.80 -4.10 -0.45
C PRO A 200 -2.72 -2.80 0.34
N GLN A 201 -2.73 -2.92 1.68
CA GLN A 201 -2.61 -1.77 2.57
C GLN A 201 -1.31 -1.02 2.21
N PRO A 202 -1.34 0.30 2.04
CA PRO A 202 -0.15 1.08 1.71
C PRO A 202 0.92 0.87 2.79
N ARG A 203 2.16 0.57 2.36
CA ARG A 203 3.28 0.24 3.27
C ARG A 203 4.28 1.38 3.39
N THR A 204 4.34 2.24 2.37
CA THR A 204 5.24 3.38 2.29
C THR A 204 4.45 4.69 2.14
N THR A 205 5.10 5.82 2.41
CA THR A 205 4.51 7.15 2.18
C THR A 205 4.09 7.35 0.72
N ASP A 206 4.90 6.88 -0.23
CA ASP A 206 4.57 6.94 -1.66
C ASP A 206 3.32 6.10 -1.99
N ASP A 207 3.18 4.89 -1.40
CA ASP A 207 1.96 4.08 -1.55
C ASP A 207 0.72 4.81 -1.02
N TYR A 208 0.85 5.52 0.11
CA TYR A 208 -0.24 6.32 0.66
C TYR A 208 -0.61 7.46 -0.29
N ILE A 209 0.38 8.19 -0.82
CA ILE A 209 0.15 9.27 -1.78
C ILE A 209 -0.59 8.77 -3.02
N ASP A 210 -0.19 7.63 -3.56
CA ASP A 210 -0.81 7.03 -4.75
C ASP A 210 -2.21 6.46 -4.47
N MET A 211 -2.42 5.85 -3.30
CA MET A 211 -3.76 5.45 -2.86
C MET A 211 -4.71 6.66 -2.81
N TRP A 212 -4.28 7.76 -2.20
CA TRP A 212 -5.07 8.99 -2.12
C TRP A 212 -5.30 9.60 -3.51
N ARG A 213 -4.28 9.60 -4.38
CA ARG A 213 -4.40 10.05 -5.78
C ARG A 213 -5.52 9.30 -6.50
N GLU A 214 -5.54 7.98 -6.38
CA GLU A 214 -6.53 7.12 -7.03
C GLU A 214 -7.95 7.36 -6.47
N ARG A 215 -8.09 7.56 -5.15
CA ARG A 215 -9.38 7.91 -4.54
C ARG A 215 -9.91 9.26 -5.06
N ILE A 216 -9.05 10.28 -5.11
CA ILE A 216 -9.43 11.62 -5.61
C ILE A 216 -9.82 11.55 -7.08
N LYS A 217 -9.09 10.77 -7.90
CA LYS A 217 -9.43 10.58 -9.32
C LYS A 217 -10.79 9.91 -9.51
N ARG A 218 -11.11 8.91 -8.69
CA ARG A 218 -12.34 8.12 -8.79
C ARG A 218 -13.57 8.89 -8.33
N ASN A 219 -13.51 9.53 -7.16
CA ASN A 219 -14.62 10.29 -6.62
C ASN A 219 -14.12 11.42 -5.69
N PRO A 220 -13.81 12.60 -6.24
CA PRO A 220 -13.26 13.69 -5.45
C PRO A 220 -14.27 14.25 -4.45
N GLY A 221 -15.57 14.26 -4.77
CA GLY A 221 -16.62 14.71 -3.84
C GLY A 221 -16.74 13.83 -2.61
N GLN A 222 -16.60 12.51 -2.77
CA GLN A 222 -16.56 11.58 -1.64
C GLN A 222 -15.31 11.79 -0.78
N VAL A 223 -14.16 12.02 -1.39
CA VAL A 223 -12.92 12.32 -0.64
C VAL A 223 -13.06 13.59 0.19
N LEU A 224 -13.63 14.66 -0.37
CA LEU A 224 -13.90 15.88 0.39
C LEU A 224 -14.83 15.61 1.57
N THR A 225 -15.89 14.82 1.36
CA THR A 225 -16.83 14.43 2.42
C THR A 225 -16.15 13.59 3.51
N ASP A 226 -15.32 12.61 3.13
CA ASP A 226 -14.58 11.74 4.04
C ASP A 226 -13.59 12.53 4.92
N ILE A 227 -12.92 13.53 4.33
CA ILE A 227 -11.98 14.41 5.04
C ILE A 227 -12.73 15.43 5.92
N GLY A 228 -13.97 15.78 5.55
CA GLY A 228 -14.77 16.81 6.22
C GLY A 228 -14.56 18.21 5.64
N LEU A 229 -14.43 18.32 4.33
CA LEU A 229 -14.30 19.57 3.57
C LEU A 229 -15.62 19.88 2.86
N ILE A 230 -16.16 21.07 3.08
CA ILE A 230 -17.37 21.56 2.43
C ILE A 230 -16.97 22.60 1.39
N ALA A 231 -17.35 22.37 0.12
CA ALA A 231 -17.08 23.33 -0.94
C ALA A 231 -17.88 24.63 -0.73
N SER A 232 -17.21 25.76 -0.96
CA SER A 232 -17.76 27.12 -0.88
C SER A 232 -17.23 27.94 -2.07
N GLU A 233 -17.85 29.10 -2.34
CA GLU A 233 -17.41 29.98 -3.43
C GLU A 233 -15.96 30.47 -3.26
N ASN A 234 -15.50 30.58 -2.02
CA ASN A 234 -14.18 31.13 -1.67
C ASN A 234 -13.16 30.08 -1.22
N GLY A 235 -13.47 28.78 -1.36
CA GLY A 235 -12.58 27.71 -0.93
C GLY A 235 -13.28 26.52 -0.28
N TYR A 236 -12.62 25.90 0.69
CA TYR A 236 -13.17 24.77 1.45
C TYR A 236 -13.32 25.11 2.93
N ILE A 237 -14.53 24.90 3.47
CA ILE A 237 -14.81 25.07 4.89
C ILE A 237 -14.59 23.75 5.61
N ILE A 238 -13.87 23.78 6.73
CA ILE A 238 -13.68 22.61 7.59
C ILE A 238 -14.97 22.34 8.37
N ALA A 239 -15.56 21.15 8.18
CA ALA A 239 -16.77 20.73 8.87
C ALA A 239 -16.49 20.38 10.35
N ASP A 240 -17.53 20.41 11.19
CA ASP A 240 -17.47 19.97 12.59
C ASP A 240 -16.98 18.53 12.70
N LYS A 241 -17.48 17.66 11.81
CA LYS A 241 -16.99 16.30 11.63
C LYS A 241 -15.93 16.28 10.52
N HIS A 242 -14.67 16.11 10.90
CA HIS A 242 -13.51 16.06 10.01
C HIS A 242 -12.56 14.91 10.41
N ASP A 243 -11.72 14.51 9.46
CA ASP A 243 -10.74 13.44 9.66
C ASP A 243 -9.64 13.83 10.68
N ILE A 244 -9.00 12.83 11.27
CA ILE A 244 -7.87 12.99 12.20
C ILE A 244 -6.70 13.78 11.58
N GLY A 245 -6.47 13.65 10.27
CA GLY A 245 -5.44 14.38 9.54
C GLY A 245 -5.63 15.89 9.59
N VAL A 246 -6.87 16.36 9.42
CA VAL A 246 -7.22 17.79 9.48
C VAL A 246 -6.90 18.37 10.86
N ARG A 247 -7.29 17.66 11.93
CA ARG A 247 -6.99 18.10 13.30
C ARG A 247 -5.49 18.10 13.59
N ARG A 248 -4.75 17.09 13.12
CA ARG A 248 -3.28 17.03 13.28
C ARG A 248 -2.55 18.13 12.52
N ALA A 249 -3.12 18.62 11.43
CA ALA A 249 -2.61 19.79 10.71
C ALA A 249 -2.84 21.12 11.46
N GLY A 250 -3.58 21.12 12.59
CA GLY A 250 -3.89 22.32 13.36
C GLY A 250 -5.03 23.17 12.77
N LEU A 251 -5.75 22.61 11.79
CA LEU A 251 -6.98 23.15 11.26
C LEU A 251 -8.13 22.91 12.26
N LYS A 252 -9.09 23.82 12.29
CA LYS A 252 -10.24 23.80 13.20
C LYS A 252 -11.54 23.83 12.40
N PRO A 253 -12.63 23.28 12.95
CA PRO A 253 -13.97 23.50 12.40
C PRO A 253 -14.24 24.99 12.16
N GLY A 254 -14.84 25.30 11.00
CA GLY A 254 -15.15 26.67 10.58
C GLY A 254 -14.00 27.41 9.89
N ASP A 255 -12.79 26.86 9.85
CA ASP A 255 -11.71 27.45 9.03
C ASP A 255 -12.10 27.41 7.55
N LEU A 256 -11.88 28.52 6.84
CA LEU A 256 -12.00 28.59 5.39
C LEU A 256 -10.62 28.46 4.75
N VAL A 257 -10.34 27.33 4.12
CA VAL A 257 -9.14 27.11 3.32
C VAL A 257 -9.28 27.86 2.00
N THR A 258 -8.49 28.90 1.81
CA THR A 258 -8.57 29.77 0.63
C THR A 258 -7.55 29.40 -0.43
N SER A 259 -6.34 28.98 -0.03
CA SER A 259 -5.28 28.62 -0.96
C SER A 259 -4.39 27.47 -0.49
N VAL A 260 -3.85 26.71 -1.43
CA VAL A 260 -2.82 25.69 -1.21
C VAL A 260 -1.67 25.88 -2.20
N ASN A 261 -0.44 25.96 -1.70
CA ASN A 261 0.77 26.30 -2.45
C ASN A 261 0.60 27.56 -3.31
N GLY A 262 -0.13 28.57 -2.79
CA GLY A 262 -0.40 29.84 -3.47
C GLY A 262 -1.47 29.78 -4.56
N ARG A 263 -2.15 28.64 -4.73
CA ARG A 263 -3.26 28.48 -5.67
C ARG A 263 -4.58 28.44 -4.92
N GLN A 264 -5.54 29.23 -5.41
CA GLN A 264 -6.88 29.27 -4.85
C GLN A 264 -7.55 27.90 -5.03
N VAL A 265 -8.18 27.42 -3.95
CA VAL A 265 -8.96 26.17 -3.94
C VAL A 265 -10.46 26.45 -3.92
N GLY A 266 -11.28 25.41 -4.02
CA GLY A 266 -12.76 25.49 -4.02
C GLY A 266 -13.41 24.95 -5.29
N ASP A 267 -12.60 24.52 -6.26
CA ASP A 267 -13.06 23.95 -7.52
C ASP A 267 -12.57 22.51 -7.63
N VAL A 268 -13.48 21.58 -7.38
CA VAL A 268 -13.18 20.15 -7.27
C VAL A 268 -12.40 19.60 -8.46
N GLU A 269 -12.68 20.07 -9.68
CA GLU A 269 -12.03 19.59 -10.91
C GLU A 269 -10.62 20.15 -11.08
N ARG A 270 -10.42 21.43 -10.76
CA ARG A 270 -9.08 22.04 -10.76
C ARG A 270 -8.22 21.50 -9.62
N ASP A 271 -8.82 21.33 -8.45
CA ASP A 271 -8.13 20.91 -7.23
C ASP A 271 -7.62 19.47 -7.30
N ARG A 272 -8.28 18.62 -8.11
CA ARG A 272 -7.75 17.28 -8.45
C ARG A 272 -6.36 17.34 -9.09
N LYS A 273 -6.13 18.28 -10.02
CA LYS A 273 -4.81 18.43 -10.66
C LYS A 273 -3.80 19.05 -9.69
N LEU A 274 -4.26 19.98 -8.87
CA LEU A 274 -3.45 20.61 -7.83
C LEU A 274 -2.88 19.57 -6.86
N TYR A 275 -3.66 18.55 -6.48
CA TYR A 275 -3.19 17.47 -5.62
C TYR A 275 -1.95 16.75 -6.19
N ASP A 276 -1.94 16.41 -7.48
CA ASP A 276 -0.81 15.73 -8.12
C ASP A 276 0.48 16.56 -8.01
N GLU A 277 0.37 17.87 -8.15
CA GLU A 277 1.50 18.79 -8.06
C GLU A 277 2.00 18.97 -6.63
N ILE A 278 1.08 19.06 -5.67
CA ILE A 278 1.43 19.12 -4.24
C ILE A 278 2.15 17.82 -3.82
N ALA A 279 1.59 16.67 -4.21
CA ALA A 279 2.18 15.36 -3.94
C ALA A 279 3.60 15.22 -4.54
N ALA A 280 3.81 15.75 -5.75
CA ALA A 280 5.13 15.77 -6.39
C ALA A 280 6.12 16.71 -5.68
N SER A 281 5.66 17.85 -5.15
CA SER A 281 6.51 18.80 -4.41
C SER A 281 6.95 18.27 -3.04
N GLY A 282 6.19 17.36 -2.44
CA GLY A 282 6.48 16.81 -1.12
C GLY A 282 6.18 17.76 0.05
N ASN A 283 5.61 18.94 -0.22
CA ASN A 283 5.23 19.91 0.81
C ASN A 283 3.91 20.63 0.45
N ALA A 284 3.06 20.84 1.46
CA ALA A 284 1.81 21.55 1.33
C ALA A 284 1.83 22.81 2.21
N ARG A 285 1.69 23.98 1.59
CA ARG A 285 1.51 25.28 2.25
C ARG A 285 0.06 25.69 2.15
N ILE A 286 -0.65 25.72 3.26
CA ILE A 286 -2.10 25.98 3.30
C ILE A 286 -2.32 27.37 3.89
N GLU A 287 -3.16 28.17 3.24
CA GLU A 287 -3.67 29.43 3.76
C GLU A 287 -5.13 29.27 4.17
N VAL A 288 -5.43 29.68 5.40
CA VAL A 288 -6.77 29.58 5.97
C VAL A 288 -7.22 30.90 6.57
N GLN A 289 -8.51 31.20 6.46
CA GLN A 289 -9.15 32.31 7.13
C GLN A 289 -9.87 31.79 8.38
N ARG A 290 -9.46 32.29 9.55
CA ARG A 290 -10.04 31.96 10.86
C ARG A 290 -10.38 33.26 11.58
N ASP A 291 -11.65 33.43 11.96
CA ASP A 291 -12.14 34.65 12.64
C ASP A 291 -11.75 35.95 11.91
N GLY A 292 -11.76 35.92 10.57
CA GLY A 292 -11.38 37.07 9.72
C GLY A 292 -9.86 37.29 9.56
N ARG A 293 -8.99 36.47 10.17
CA ARG A 293 -7.53 36.56 10.04
C ARG A 293 -7.00 35.48 9.09
N SER A 294 -6.02 35.83 8.25
CA SER A 294 -5.30 34.85 7.44
C SER A 294 -4.18 34.18 8.25
N ILE A 295 -4.14 32.85 8.22
CA ILE A 295 -3.15 32.00 8.89
C ILE A 295 -2.53 31.11 7.82
N VAL A 296 -1.20 31.07 7.77
CA VAL A 296 -0.46 30.23 6.85
C VAL A 296 0.21 29.09 7.60
N MET A 297 0.04 27.88 7.10
CA MET A 297 0.56 26.64 7.68
C MET A 297 1.37 25.89 6.62
N SER A 298 2.36 25.10 7.00
CA SER A 298 3.18 24.33 6.06
C SER A 298 3.47 22.94 6.61
N PHE A 299 3.33 21.94 5.74
CA PHE A 299 3.36 20.53 6.10
C PHE A 299 4.25 19.75 5.14
N PRO A 300 5.21 18.95 5.63
CA PRO A 300 5.89 17.96 4.81
C PRO A 300 4.95 16.77 4.52
N LEU A 301 5.05 16.22 3.32
CA LEU A 301 4.33 15.03 2.88
C LEU A 301 5.22 13.78 2.80
N ARG A 302 6.53 13.94 3.03
CA ARG A 302 7.56 12.89 3.04
C ARG A 302 8.38 12.97 4.33
#